data_AF-A0A450V0A8-F1
#
_entry.id   AF-A0A450V0A8-F1
#
_cell.length_a   1.000
_cell.length_b   1.000
_cell.length_c   1.000
_cell.angle_alpha   90.00
_cell.angle_beta   90.00
_cell.angle_gamma   90.00
#
_symmetry.space_group_name_H-M   'P 1'
#
loop_
_entity.id
_entity.type
_entity.pdbx_description
1 polymer ?
#
loop_
_entity_poly.entity_id
_entity_poly.type
_entity_poly.pdbx_seq_one_letter_code
_entity_poly.pdbx_strand_id
1 'polypeptide(L)'
;MAHIGYVSLAEARTKRFADYSCGRLVGEICSFVVQQFSGFGGHLRGIGQVGIIGFGRLGSNAADQMKNSGAHNIMVYDRDPEKMIEAQQKEYNVQASRVEDIVERCNVILVGCDTAPLTPRMYDRMHDRTILATVTSPDDALDIQTLIHRGHIVREEEQPDGSIPITTYRTRQNHHIHLICDGNAPNLKYSAFGADDPTLAMPLILQATVGYEMARGHAISSERIGQLERQMMSHYLRIYQAVAAETEDYWHGRLR
;
A
#
# COMPACT_ATOMS: atom_id res chain seq x y z
N MET A 1 4.19 37.64 -16.87
CA MET A 1 3.67 36.45 -16.15
C MET A 1 4.73 36.03 -15.15
N ALA A 2 4.42 35.99 -13.86
CA ALA A 2 5.35 35.47 -12.86
C ALA A 2 5.54 33.96 -13.08
N HIS A 3 6.77 33.51 -13.24
CA HIS A 3 7.07 32.07 -13.27
C HIS A 3 6.71 31.48 -11.90
N ILE A 4 5.67 30.65 -11.83
CA ILE A 4 5.42 29.81 -10.66
C ILE A 4 6.46 28.69 -10.74
N GLY A 5 7.46 28.74 -9.85
CA GLY A 5 8.41 27.64 -9.68
C GLY A 5 7.70 26.44 -9.08
N TYR A 6 7.87 25.26 -9.67
CA TYR A 6 7.39 24.00 -9.11
C TYR A 6 8.57 23.19 -8.56
N VAL A 7 8.35 22.49 -7.46
CA VAL A 7 9.31 21.55 -6.86
C VAL A 7 8.58 20.25 -6.59
N SER A 8 9.04 19.16 -7.20
CA SER A 8 8.52 17.83 -6.88
C SER A 8 9.26 17.28 -5.66
N LEU A 9 8.50 16.93 -4.63
CA LEU A 9 8.99 16.20 -3.46
C LEU A 9 8.65 14.71 -3.53
N ALA A 10 8.07 14.25 -4.64
CA ALA A 10 7.70 12.85 -4.80
C ALA A 10 8.91 11.90 -4.77
N GLU A 11 10.09 12.39 -5.17
CA GLU A 11 11.35 11.64 -5.13
C GLU A 11 12.25 12.01 -3.95
N ALA A 12 11.72 12.76 -2.98
CA ALA A 12 12.45 13.09 -1.76
C ALA A 12 12.80 11.79 -1.00
N ARG A 13 14.03 11.70 -0.49
CA ARG A 13 14.52 10.55 0.28
C ARG A 13 13.63 10.26 1.48
N THR A 14 13.08 11.28 2.10
CA THR A 14 12.21 11.17 3.28
C THR A 14 10.87 10.53 2.97
N LYS A 15 10.40 10.58 1.71
CA LYS A 15 9.20 9.87 1.28
C LYS A 15 9.33 8.36 1.41
N ARG A 16 10.55 7.80 1.26
CA ARG A 16 10.78 6.35 1.35
C ARG A 16 10.34 5.73 2.67
N PHE A 17 10.38 6.50 3.77
CA PHE A 17 9.96 6.02 5.08
C PHE A 17 8.44 5.94 5.17
N ALA A 18 7.76 7.00 4.72
CA ALA A 18 6.30 6.97 4.60
C ALA A 18 5.82 5.87 3.64
N ASP A 19 6.49 5.69 2.50
CA ASP A 19 6.18 4.61 1.56
C ASP A 19 6.39 3.23 2.21
N TYR A 20 7.44 3.07 3.03
CA TYR A 20 7.65 1.84 3.80
C TYR A 20 6.51 1.55 4.77
N SER A 21 6.15 2.51 5.61
CA SER A 21 5.10 2.38 6.61
C SER A 21 3.74 2.10 5.97
N CYS A 22 3.41 2.81 4.88
CA CYS A 22 2.18 2.58 4.13
C CYS A 22 2.14 1.18 3.51
N GLY A 23 3.19 0.78 2.78
CA GLY A 23 3.25 -0.54 2.15
C GLY A 23 3.15 -1.69 3.16
N ARG A 24 3.90 -1.58 4.27
CA ARG A 24 3.83 -2.53 5.38
C ARG A 24 2.41 -2.63 5.94
N LEU A 25 1.76 -1.51 6.23
CA LEU A 25 0.44 -1.51 6.82
C LEU A 25 -0.62 -2.17 5.92
N VAL A 26 -0.57 -1.91 4.61
CA VAL A 26 -1.47 -2.57 3.66
C VAL A 26 -1.22 -4.08 3.64
N GLY A 27 0.06 -4.50 3.67
CA GLY A 27 0.41 -5.91 3.78
C GLY A 27 -0.12 -6.57 5.07
N GLU A 28 -0.06 -5.87 6.22
CA GLU A 28 -0.60 -6.34 7.50
C GLU A 28 -2.11 -6.51 7.46
N ILE A 29 -2.82 -5.48 6.99
CA ILE A 29 -4.28 -5.50 6.88
C ILE A 29 -4.73 -6.61 5.92
N CYS A 30 -4.07 -6.73 4.77
CA CYS A 30 -4.36 -7.79 3.80
C CYS A 30 -4.11 -9.17 4.42
N SER A 31 -2.99 -9.37 5.11
CA SER A 31 -2.69 -10.63 5.82
C SER A 31 -3.75 -10.97 6.85
N PHE A 32 -4.15 -9.99 7.67
CA PHE A 32 -5.20 -10.16 8.67
C PHE A 32 -6.53 -10.55 8.02
N VAL A 33 -6.97 -9.83 6.98
CA VAL A 33 -8.21 -10.15 6.26
C VAL A 33 -8.15 -11.54 5.64
N VAL A 34 -7.06 -11.91 4.98
CA VAL A 34 -6.89 -13.26 4.40
C VAL A 34 -6.99 -14.34 5.48
N GLN A 35 -6.40 -14.12 6.66
CA GLN A 35 -6.52 -15.05 7.79
C GLN A 35 -7.98 -15.17 8.29
N GLN A 36 -8.74 -14.06 8.35
CA GLN A 36 -10.15 -14.08 8.72
C GLN A 36 -11.00 -14.86 7.70
N PHE A 37 -10.80 -14.64 6.40
CA PHE A 37 -11.57 -15.29 5.33
C PHE A 37 -11.25 -16.78 5.19
N SER A 38 -10.01 -17.20 5.47
CA SER A 38 -9.59 -18.59 5.30
C SER A 38 -10.15 -19.55 6.38
N GLY A 39 -10.72 -19.03 7.48
CA GLY A 39 -11.26 -19.79 8.60
C GLY A 39 -10.17 -20.47 9.45
N PHE A 40 -10.15 -20.28 10.77
CA PHE A 40 -11.00 -21.06 11.67
C PHE A 40 -12.15 -21.78 10.94
N GLY A 41 -11.91 -23.03 10.55
CA GLY A 41 -12.95 -24.02 10.30
C GLY A 41 -13.98 -23.70 9.21
N GLY A 42 -13.56 -23.71 7.94
CA GLY A 42 -14.43 -24.23 6.88
C GLY A 42 -14.57 -23.40 5.60
N HIS A 43 -14.35 -24.10 4.48
CA HIS A 43 -14.89 -23.84 3.12
C HIS A 43 -14.10 -22.97 2.12
N LEU A 44 -12.93 -22.42 2.45
CA LEU A 44 -12.02 -21.87 1.43
C LEU A 44 -10.74 -22.71 1.29
N ARG A 45 -10.90 -23.98 0.91
CA ARG A 45 -9.79 -24.90 0.53
C ARG A 45 -9.04 -24.49 -0.75
N GLY A 46 -9.12 -23.23 -1.17
CA GLY A 46 -8.54 -22.71 -2.40
C GLY A 46 -7.75 -21.41 -2.25
N ILE A 47 -7.75 -20.74 -1.08
CA ILE A 47 -6.93 -19.55 -0.86
C ILE A 47 -5.50 -19.98 -0.59
N GLY A 48 -4.59 -19.54 -1.45
CA GLY A 48 -3.18 -19.90 -1.33
C GLY A 48 -2.25 -19.28 -2.36
N GLN A 49 -2.75 -18.43 -3.25
CA GLN A 49 -1.90 -17.76 -4.23
C GLN A 49 -2.11 -16.25 -4.18
N VAL A 50 -1.12 -15.59 -3.59
CA VAL A 50 -1.05 -14.13 -3.47
C VAL A 50 -0.40 -13.57 -4.73
N GLY A 51 -1.02 -12.56 -5.32
CA GLY A 51 -0.54 -11.82 -6.47
C GLY A 51 -0.22 -10.38 -6.10
N ILE A 52 0.92 -9.88 -6.57
CA ILE A 52 1.32 -8.48 -6.46
C ILE A 52 1.41 -7.91 -7.87
N ILE A 53 0.68 -6.83 -8.14
CA ILE A 53 0.75 -6.09 -9.40
C ILE A 53 1.41 -4.74 -9.12
N GLY A 54 2.61 -4.50 -9.63
CA GLY A 54 3.43 -3.33 -9.32
C GLY A 54 4.33 -3.60 -8.10
N PHE A 55 5.62 -3.76 -8.35
CA PHE A 55 6.67 -4.05 -7.39
C PHE A 55 7.56 -2.81 -7.11
N GLY A 56 6.94 -1.63 -7.10
CA GLY A 56 7.55 -0.39 -6.61
C GLY A 56 7.73 -0.39 -5.09
N ARG A 57 8.02 0.78 -4.49
CA ARG A 57 8.25 0.91 -3.05
C ARG A 57 7.08 0.34 -2.22
N LEU A 58 5.85 0.76 -2.52
CA LEU A 58 4.67 0.32 -1.76
C LEU A 58 4.38 -1.18 -1.94
N GLY A 59 4.32 -1.64 -3.20
CA GLY A 59 4.00 -3.03 -3.53
C GLY A 59 5.04 -4.03 -3.00
N SER A 60 6.33 -3.71 -3.09
CA SER A 60 7.39 -4.56 -2.54
C SER A 60 7.35 -4.65 -1.01
N ASN A 61 7.10 -3.54 -0.31
CA ASN A 61 6.95 -3.55 1.15
C ASN A 61 5.69 -4.32 1.60
N ALA A 62 4.58 -4.22 0.86
CA ALA A 62 3.39 -5.02 1.12
C ALA A 62 3.67 -6.52 0.89
N ALA A 63 4.39 -6.87 -0.18
CA ALA A 63 4.80 -8.25 -0.45
C ALA A 63 5.71 -8.81 0.64
N ASP A 64 6.71 -8.03 1.07
CA ASP A 64 7.64 -8.41 2.14
C ASP A 64 6.87 -8.66 3.45
N GLN A 65 5.88 -7.82 3.75
CA GLN A 65 5.04 -8.01 4.93
C GLN A 65 4.12 -9.23 4.83
N MET A 66 3.53 -9.50 3.67
CA MET A 66 2.73 -10.72 3.44
C MET A 66 3.61 -11.97 3.60
N LYS A 67 4.84 -11.95 3.05
CA LYS A 67 5.83 -13.03 3.19
C LYS A 67 6.18 -13.26 4.67
N ASN A 68 6.44 -12.19 5.42
CA ASN A 68 6.71 -12.24 6.87
C ASN A 68 5.51 -12.75 7.69
N SER A 69 4.29 -12.53 7.20
CA SER A 69 3.04 -13.01 7.81
C SER A 69 2.70 -14.46 7.45
N GLY A 70 3.59 -15.16 6.73
CA GLY A 70 3.48 -16.58 6.39
C GLY A 70 2.91 -16.86 5.00
N ALA A 71 2.71 -15.86 4.15
CA ALA A 71 2.35 -16.11 2.76
C ALA A 71 3.54 -16.71 2.00
N HIS A 72 3.28 -17.76 1.23
CA HIS A 72 4.27 -18.45 0.41
C HIS A 72 3.92 -18.35 -1.06
N ASN A 73 4.91 -18.53 -1.93
CA ASN A 73 4.74 -18.53 -3.39
C ASN A 73 4.00 -17.27 -3.92
N ILE A 74 4.34 -16.10 -3.37
CA ILE A 74 3.77 -14.82 -3.80
C ILE A 74 4.23 -14.54 -5.23
N MET A 75 3.26 -14.45 -6.15
CA MET A 75 3.48 -14.17 -7.56
C MET A 75 3.53 -12.66 -7.78
N VAL A 76 4.56 -12.19 -8.46
CA VAL A 76 4.80 -10.76 -8.69
C VAL A 76 4.79 -10.48 -10.17
N TYR A 77 4.18 -9.36 -10.55
CA TYR A 77 4.31 -8.78 -11.88
C TYR A 77 4.53 -7.27 -11.81
N ASP A 78 5.52 -6.78 -12.54
CA ASP A 78 5.77 -5.37 -12.84
C ASP A 78 6.09 -5.22 -14.33
N ARG A 79 5.79 -4.05 -14.91
CA ARG A 79 6.16 -3.72 -16.30
C ARG A 79 7.65 -3.41 -16.42
N ASP A 80 8.28 -2.96 -15.33
CA ASP A 80 9.70 -2.68 -15.28
C ASP A 80 10.52 -3.97 -15.07
N PRO A 81 11.38 -4.37 -16.03
CA PRO A 81 12.22 -5.55 -15.89
C PRO A 81 13.20 -5.48 -14.72
N GLU A 82 13.66 -4.28 -14.31
CA GLU A 82 14.54 -4.13 -13.14
C GLU A 82 13.79 -4.55 -11.86
N LYS A 83 12.51 -4.19 -11.76
CA LYS A 83 11.64 -4.58 -10.64
C LYS A 83 11.34 -6.07 -10.62
N MET A 84 11.21 -6.69 -11.79
CA MET A 84 11.07 -8.14 -11.88
C MET A 84 12.35 -8.88 -11.45
N ILE A 85 13.54 -8.36 -11.81
CA ILE A 85 14.82 -8.90 -11.33
C ILE A 85 14.96 -8.71 -9.81
N GLU A 86 14.60 -7.55 -9.28
CA GLU A 86 14.60 -7.27 -7.83
C GLU A 86 13.68 -8.25 -7.09
N ALA A 87 12.47 -8.48 -7.60
CA ALA A 87 11.53 -9.46 -7.04
C ALA A 87 12.11 -10.88 -7.05
N GLN A 88 12.76 -11.29 -8.14
CA GLN A 88 13.41 -12.59 -8.27
C GLN A 88 14.56 -12.76 -7.27
N GLN A 89 15.38 -11.73 -7.05
CA GLN A 89 16.44 -11.73 -6.03
C GLN A 89 15.91 -11.83 -4.61
N LYS A 90 14.71 -11.30 -4.35
CA LYS A 90 13.97 -11.45 -3.08
C LYS A 90 13.20 -12.79 -2.98
N GLU A 91 13.41 -13.70 -3.93
CA GLU A 91 12.82 -15.04 -3.99
C GLU A 91 11.29 -15.05 -4.19
N TYR A 92 10.75 -14.02 -4.84
CA TYR A 92 9.35 -14.03 -5.28
C TYR A 92 9.15 -14.87 -6.54
N ASN A 93 7.93 -15.35 -6.74
CA ASN A 93 7.55 -16.06 -7.95
C ASN A 93 7.33 -15.05 -9.09
N VAL A 94 8.27 -14.98 -10.02
CA VAL A 94 8.26 -14.08 -11.18
C VAL A 94 7.79 -14.75 -12.47
N GLN A 95 7.00 -15.82 -12.37
CA GLN A 95 6.47 -16.53 -13.56
C GLN A 95 5.41 -15.74 -14.33
N ALA A 96 4.82 -14.70 -13.73
CA ALA A 96 3.86 -13.86 -14.42
C ALA A 96 4.55 -12.98 -15.47
N SER A 97 4.05 -13.03 -16.71
CA SER A 97 4.52 -12.23 -17.83
C SER A 97 3.64 -11.00 -18.09
N ARG A 98 2.45 -10.98 -17.49
CA ARG A 98 1.43 -9.93 -17.61
C ARG A 98 0.47 -9.95 -16.43
N VAL A 99 -0.31 -8.89 -16.29
CA VAL A 99 -1.33 -8.72 -15.23
C VAL A 99 -2.36 -9.86 -15.26
N GLU A 100 -2.75 -10.32 -16.43
CA GLU A 100 -3.71 -11.42 -16.60
C GLU A 100 -3.24 -12.70 -15.91
N ASP A 101 -1.93 -12.98 -15.93
CA ASP A 101 -1.40 -14.20 -15.30
C ASP A 101 -1.60 -14.16 -13.78
N ILE A 102 -1.55 -12.97 -13.17
CA ILE A 102 -1.87 -12.75 -11.76
C ILE A 102 -3.36 -13.00 -11.52
N VAL A 103 -4.23 -12.35 -12.31
CA VAL A 103 -5.68 -12.43 -12.20
C VAL A 103 -6.22 -13.86 -12.31
N GLU A 104 -5.64 -14.66 -13.19
CA GLU A 104 -6.09 -16.04 -13.44
C GLU A 104 -5.56 -17.06 -12.45
N ARG A 105 -4.53 -16.73 -11.68
CA ARG A 105 -3.85 -17.69 -10.78
C ARG A 105 -3.98 -17.31 -9.32
N CYS A 106 -4.18 -16.03 -9.02
CA CYS A 106 -4.22 -15.52 -7.66
C CYS A 106 -5.66 -15.20 -7.26
N ASN A 107 -5.97 -15.43 -5.98
CA ASN A 107 -7.25 -15.08 -5.37
C ASN A 107 -7.11 -14.09 -4.21
N VAL A 108 -5.88 -13.69 -3.90
CA VAL A 108 -5.56 -12.50 -3.11
C VAL A 108 -4.66 -11.64 -3.99
N ILE A 109 -5.10 -10.44 -4.34
CA ILE A 109 -4.38 -9.56 -5.26
C ILE A 109 -4.17 -8.20 -4.61
N LEU A 110 -2.90 -7.81 -4.48
CA LEU A 110 -2.48 -6.48 -4.05
C LEU A 110 -2.03 -5.67 -5.27
N VAL A 111 -2.69 -4.52 -5.48
CA VAL A 111 -2.36 -3.59 -6.55
C VAL A 111 -1.49 -2.46 -5.98
N GLY A 112 -0.23 -2.49 -6.41
CA GLY A 112 0.89 -1.67 -5.99
C GLY A 112 1.22 -0.47 -6.88
N CYS A 113 0.42 -0.20 -7.92
CA CYS A 113 0.68 0.83 -8.92
C CYS A 113 -0.52 1.77 -9.15
N ASP A 114 -0.25 2.92 -9.77
CA ASP A 114 -1.11 4.08 -9.95
C ASP A 114 -1.67 4.22 -11.39
N THR A 115 -1.68 3.12 -12.16
CA THR A 115 -2.05 3.14 -13.59
C THR A 115 -3.23 2.22 -13.93
N ALA A 116 -4.12 1.97 -12.97
CA ALA A 116 -5.30 1.11 -13.11
C ALA A 116 -5.05 -0.14 -13.99
N PRO A 117 -4.14 -1.05 -13.58
CA PRO A 117 -3.69 -2.15 -14.44
C PRO A 117 -4.79 -3.17 -14.78
N LEU A 118 -5.92 -3.13 -14.06
CA LEU A 118 -7.02 -4.08 -14.21
C LEU A 118 -8.09 -3.55 -15.16
N THR A 119 -8.24 -4.23 -16.30
CA THR A 119 -9.31 -3.93 -17.27
C THR A 119 -10.64 -4.56 -16.83
N PRO A 120 -11.80 -4.08 -17.31
CA PRO A 120 -13.09 -4.69 -16.98
C PRO A 120 -13.18 -6.20 -17.27
N ARG A 121 -12.53 -6.66 -18.35
CA ARG A 121 -12.48 -8.09 -18.71
C ARG A 121 -11.67 -8.95 -17.74
N MET A 122 -10.74 -8.34 -17.01
CA MET A 122 -9.94 -9.04 -16.01
C MET A 122 -10.77 -9.35 -14.77
N TYR A 123 -11.65 -8.45 -14.34
CA TYR A 123 -12.58 -8.72 -13.23
C TYR A 123 -13.45 -9.95 -13.49
N ASP A 124 -13.93 -10.11 -14.72
CA ASP A 124 -14.69 -11.29 -15.14
C ASP A 124 -13.87 -12.60 -15.09
N ARG A 125 -12.53 -12.51 -15.19
CA ARG A 125 -11.61 -13.67 -15.16
C ARG A 125 -11.06 -13.98 -13.77
N MET A 126 -11.30 -13.12 -12.79
CA MET A 126 -10.90 -13.37 -11.41
C MET A 126 -11.62 -14.60 -10.87
N HIS A 127 -10.96 -15.31 -9.96
CA HIS A 127 -11.59 -16.38 -9.19
C HIS A 127 -12.78 -15.83 -8.41
N ASP A 128 -13.83 -16.64 -8.25
CA ASP A 128 -14.91 -16.30 -7.33
C ASP A 128 -14.35 -16.09 -5.92
N ARG A 129 -14.81 -15.04 -5.26
CA ARG A 129 -14.37 -14.56 -3.94
C ARG A 129 -12.92 -14.07 -3.90
N THR A 130 -12.41 -13.53 -5.00
CA THR A 130 -11.09 -12.88 -5.01
C THR A 130 -11.06 -11.68 -4.06
N ILE A 131 -10.03 -11.59 -3.22
CA ILE A 131 -9.77 -10.45 -2.35
C ILE A 131 -8.84 -9.47 -3.08
N LEU A 132 -9.25 -8.21 -3.14
CA LEU A 132 -8.50 -7.11 -3.72
C LEU A 132 -8.13 -6.07 -2.65
N ALA A 133 -6.87 -5.66 -2.67
CA ALA A 133 -6.36 -4.57 -1.85
C ALA A 133 -5.49 -3.65 -2.70
N THR A 134 -5.48 -2.37 -2.36
CA THR A 134 -4.68 -1.34 -3.02
C THR A 134 -3.77 -0.67 -2.00
N VAL A 135 -2.59 -0.25 -2.45
CA VAL A 135 -1.69 0.62 -1.65
C VAL A 135 -1.85 2.10 -2.00
N THR A 136 -2.74 2.41 -2.94
CA THR A 136 -3.04 3.76 -3.44
C THR A 136 -4.55 3.94 -3.58
N SER A 137 -5.00 5.12 -4.03
CA SER A 137 -6.43 5.43 -4.16
C SER A 137 -7.16 4.42 -5.09
N PRO A 138 -8.45 4.14 -4.88
CA PRO A 138 -9.22 3.18 -5.69
C PRO A 138 -9.39 3.65 -7.13
N ASP A 139 -9.56 4.97 -7.34
CA ASP A 139 -9.79 5.55 -8.65
C ASP A 139 -8.52 5.45 -9.52
N ASP A 140 -7.34 5.58 -8.90
CA ASP A 140 -6.07 5.48 -9.62
C ASP A 140 -5.64 4.02 -9.88
N ALA A 141 -6.02 3.08 -9.00
CA ALA A 141 -5.55 1.68 -9.07
C ALA A 141 -6.56 0.69 -9.68
N LEU A 142 -7.86 0.95 -9.57
CA LEU A 142 -8.89 -0.06 -9.87
C LEU A 142 -10.02 0.46 -10.78
N ASP A 143 -10.18 1.77 -10.92
CA ASP A 143 -11.23 2.43 -11.74
C ASP A 143 -12.67 1.97 -11.36
N ILE A 144 -12.90 1.77 -10.05
CA ILE A 144 -14.14 1.18 -9.50
C ILE A 144 -15.38 1.98 -9.89
N GLN A 145 -15.32 3.32 -9.87
CA GLN A 145 -16.47 4.16 -10.23
C GLN A 145 -16.90 3.95 -11.68
N THR A 146 -15.95 3.87 -12.61
CA THR A 146 -16.24 3.59 -14.02
C THR A 146 -16.80 2.19 -14.20
N LEU A 147 -16.28 1.20 -13.47
CA LEU A 147 -16.78 -0.18 -13.51
C LEU A 147 -18.22 -0.29 -13.02
N ILE A 148 -18.58 0.41 -11.94
CA ILE A 148 -19.96 0.48 -11.44
C ILE A 148 -20.85 1.21 -12.45
N HIS A 149 -20.44 2.40 -12.90
CA HIS A 149 -21.25 3.24 -13.80
C HIS A 149 -21.55 2.53 -15.13
N ARG A 150 -20.59 1.76 -15.66
CA ARG A 150 -20.75 0.96 -16.87
C ARG A 150 -21.35 -0.43 -16.62
N GLY A 151 -21.74 -0.74 -15.39
CA GLY A 151 -22.36 -2.01 -15.01
C GLY A 151 -21.47 -3.23 -15.22
N HIS A 152 -20.15 -3.08 -15.09
CA HIS A 152 -19.19 -4.20 -15.09
C HIS A 152 -19.18 -4.93 -13.74
N ILE A 153 -19.40 -4.17 -12.66
CA ILE A 153 -19.55 -4.69 -11.30
C ILE A 153 -20.77 -4.05 -10.64
N VAL A 154 -21.38 -4.76 -9.71
CA VAL A 154 -22.52 -4.30 -8.90
C VAL A 154 -22.15 -4.45 -7.44
N ARG A 155 -22.30 -3.38 -6.66
CA ARG A 155 -22.09 -3.43 -5.21
C ARG A 155 -23.25 -4.20 -4.57
N GLU A 156 -22.96 -5.22 -3.76
CA GLU A 156 -23.99 -6.06 -3.14
C GLU A 156 -24.05 -5.88 -1.63
N GLU A 157 -22.91 -6.03 -0.96
CA GLU A 157 -22.85 -6.03 0.50
C GLU A 157 -21.63 -5.24 0.98
N GLU A 158 -21.80 -4.53 2.09
CA GLU A 158 -20.71 -4.03 2.91
C GLU A 158 -20.79 -4.79 4.23
N GLN A 159 -19.78 -5.60 4.56
CA GLN A 159 -19.76 -6.29 5.84
C GLN A 159 -19.56 -5.26 6.95
N PRO A 160 -20.57 -5.01 7.82
CA PRO A 160 -20.49 -3.92 8.80
C PRO A 160 -19.84 -4.32 10.13
N ASP A 161 -19.59 -5.61 10.38
CA ASP A 161 -19.28 -6.12 11.73
C ASP A 161 -17.79 -6.43 12.01
N GLY A 162 -16.89 -6.12 11.06
CA GLY A 162 -15.45 -6.22 11.25
C GLY A 162 -14.78 -4.88 11.58
N SER A 163 -13.62 -4.92 12.25
CA SER A 163 -12.76 -3.75 12.44
C SER A 163 -12.24 -3.16 11.12
N ILE A 164 -12.23 -3.95 10.03
CA ILE A 164 -11.76 -3.58 8.70
C ILE A 164 -12.92 -3.77 7.70
N PRO A 165 -13.38 -2.70 7.03
CA PRO A 165 -14.54 -2.78 6.15
C PRO A 165 -14.17 -3.48 4.84
N ILE A 166 -15.04 -4.38 4.42
CA ILE A 166 -14.89 -5.14 3.18
C ILE A 166 -16.18 -4.99 2.39
N THR A 167 -16.05 -4.53 1.16
CA THR A 167 -17.18 -4.39 0.25
C THR A 167 -17.14 -5.51 -0.77
N THR A 168 -18.26 -6.23 -0.90
CA THR A 168 -18.46 -7.26 -1.91
C THR A 168 -19.11 -6.65 -3.15
N TYR A 169 -18.46 -6.90 -4.28
CA TYR A 169 -18.98 -6.58 -5.60
C TYR A 169 -19.21 -7.86 -6.38
N ARG A 170 -20.26 -7.89 -7.19
CA ARG A 170 -20.54 -8.97 -8.13
C ARG A 170 -20.23 -8.54 -9.55
N THR A 171 -19.47 -9.36 -10.27
CA THR A 171 -19.13 -9.15 -11.68
C THR A 171 -20.27 -9.57 -12.61
N ARG A 172 -20.15 -9.30 -13.92
CA ARG A 172 -21.13 -9.75 -14.93
C ARG A 172 -21.21 -11.26 -15.05
N GLN A 173 -20.12 -11.96 -14.73
CA GLN A 173 -20.06 -13.42 -14.71
C GLN A 173 -20.57 -14.04 -13.39
N ASN A 174 -21.14 -13.22 -12.49
CA ASN A 174 -21.63 -13.69 -11.20
C ASN A 174 -20.52 -14.17 -10.25
N HIS A 175 -19.28 -13.70 -10.45
CA HIS A 175 -18.20 -13.86 -9.49
C HIS A 175 -18.27 -12.75 -8.45
N HIS A 176 -17.95 -13.08 -7.21
CA HIS A 176 -17.83 -12.10 -6.12
C HIS A 176 -16.38 -11.67 -5.99
N ILE A 177 -16.15 -10.39 -5.83
CA ILE A 177 -14.85 -9.81 -5.51
C ILE A 177 -15.00 -9.00 -4.21
N HIS A 178 -14.03 -9.16 -3.31
CA HIS A 178 -14.02 -8.52 -2.00
C HIS A 178 -12.96 -7.43 -1.99
N LEU A 179 -13.38 -6.17 -1.88
CA LEU A 179 -12.49 -5.03 -1.80
C LEU A 179 -12.28 -4.63 -0.35
N ILE A 180 -11.02 -4.69 0.10
CA ILE A 180 -10.62 -4.14 1.40
C ILE A 180 -10.77 -2.61 1.33
N CYS A 181 -11.37 -2.03 2.36
CA CYS A 181 -11.59 -0.58 2.50
C CYS A 181 -12.30 0.08 1.31
N ASP A 182 -13.15 -0.67 0.60
CA ASP A 182 -13.83 -0.22 -0.62
C ASP A 182 -12.81 0.23 -1.69
N GLY A 183 -11.66 -0.45 -1.75
CA GLY A 183 -10.56 -0.16 -2.68
C GLY A 183 -9.73 1.07 -2.30
N ASN A 184 -10.02 1.74 -1.19
CA ASN A 184 -9.16 2.82 -0.69
C ASN A 184 -7.92 2.24 -0.04
N ALA A 185 -6.80 2.96 -0.19
CA ALA A 185 -5.59 2.68 0.57
C ALA A 185 -5.94 2.66 2.08
N PRO A 186 -5.83 1.51 2.76
CA PRO A 186 -6.32 1.36 4.14
C PRO A 186 -5.70 2.35 5.12
N ASN A 187 -4.44 2.72 4.88
CA ASN A 187 -3.67 3.70 5.65
C ASN A 187 -4.27 5.12 5.64
N LEU A 188 -5.06 5.48 4.62
CA LEU A 188 -5.68 6.81 4.50
C LEU A 188 -7.09 6.86 5.11
N LYS A 189 -7.86 5.77 4.99
CA LYS A 189 -9.25 5.71 5.43
C LYS A 189 -9.38 5.31 6.90
N TYR A 190 -8.41 4.57 7.46
CA TYR A 190 -8.42 4.13 8.85
C TYR A 190 -7.24 4.70 9.64
N SER A 191 -7.51 5.77 10.40
CA SER A 191 -6.58 6.37 11.34
C SER A 191 -6.19 5.43 12.48
N ALA A 192 -7.02 4.42 12.79
CA ALA A 192 -6.72 3.40 13.80
C ALA A 192 -5.50 2.52 13.45
N PHE A 193 -5.12 2.48 12.17
CA PHE A 193 -4.01 1.66 11.66
C PHE A 193 -2.82 2.51 11.18
N GLY A 194 -3.05 3.78 10.81
CA GLY A 194 -2.02 4.67 10.26
C GLY A 194 -1.45 5.74 11.20
N ALA A 195 -1.95 5.89 12.43
CA ALA A 195 -1.55 7.00 13.30
C ALA A 195 -0.24 6.80 14.09
N ASP A 196 0.26 5.56 14.18
CA ASP A 196 1.32 5.23 15.15
C ASP A 196 2.75 5.27 14.57
N ASP A 197 2.90 5.55 13.27
CA ASP A 197 4.22 5.71 12.65
C ASP A 197 4.55 7.19 12.40
N PRO A 198 5.38 7.83 13.26
CA PRO A 198 5.70 9.24 13.13
C PRO A 198 6.53 9.56 11.88
N THR A 199 7.07 8.56 11.17
CA THR A 199 7.76 8.79 9.89
C THR A 199 6.81 9.24 8.78
N LEU A 200 5.49 8.97 8.90
CA LEU A 200 4.46 9.46 7.98
C LEU A 200 4.36 10.99 7.96
N ALA A 201 4.78 11.67 9.03
CA ALA A 201 4.80 13.13 9.11
C ALA A 201 5.98 13.77 8.37
N MET A 202 7.07 13.03 8.12
CA MET A 202 8.28 13.56 7.47
C MET A 202 8.03 14.23 6.11
N PRO A 203 7.33 13.62 5.14
CA PRO A 203 7.09 14.27 3.86
C PRO A 203 6.24 15.56 4.01
N LEU A 204 5.32 15.60 4.97
CA LEU A 204 4.49 16.78 5.26
C LEU A 204 5.34 17.92 5.84
N ILE A 205 6.25 17.60 6.76
CA ILE A 205 7.19 18.57 7.35
C ILE A 205 8.13 19.12 6.26
N LEU A 206 8.66 18.27 5.39
CA LEU A 206 9.50 18.70 4.27
C LEU A 206 8.71 19.62 3.33
N GLN A 207 7.49 19.25 2.98
CA GLN A 207 6.61 20.06 2.14
C GLN A 207 6.33 21.43 2.76
N ALA A 208 6.02 21.49 4.05
CA ALA A 208 5.82 22.75 4.76
C ALA A 208 7.09 23.60 4.79
N THR A 209 8.26 22.99 5.02
CA THR A 209 9.55 23.69 5.10
C THR A 209 9.95 24.27 3.75
N VAL A 210 9.85 23.47 2.68
CA VAL A 210 10.13 23.91 1.31
C VAL A 210 9.14 25.00 0.87
N GLY A 211 7.85 24.81 1.14
CA GLY A 211 6.81 25.81 0.85
C GLY A 211 7.06 27.14 1.56
N TYR A 212 7.50 27.09 2.82
CA TYR A 212 7.87 28.30 3.57
C TYR A 212 9.08 29.01 2.96
N GLU A 213 10.14 28.28 2.58
CA GLU A 213 11.30 28.89 1.93
C GLU A 213 10.93 29.51 0.57
N MET A 214 10.09 28.85 -0.23
CA MET A 214 9.57 29.40 -1.49
C MET A 214 8.74 30.67 -1.27
N ALA A 215 7.86 30.67 -0.27
CA ALA A 215 7.03 31.84 0.06
C ALA A 215 7.86 33.05 0.48
N ARG A 216 9.07 32.84 1.02
CA ARG A 216 10.04 33.89 1.33
C ARG A 216 10.85 34.37 0.12
N GLY A 217 10.58 33.86 -1.07
CA GLY A 217 11.30 34.19 -2.29
C GLY A 217 12.66 33.51 -2.43
N HIS A 218 12.95 32.48 -1.61
CA HIS A 218 14.16 31.69 -1.79
C HIS A 218 13.99 30.75 -3.00
N ALA A 219 15.00 30.73 -3.87
CA ALA A 219 15.10 29.71 -4.90
C ALA A 219 15.40 28.36 -4.24
N ILE A 220 14.57 27.35 -4.53
CA ILE A 220 14.76 25.99 -4.03
C ILE A 220 15.50 25.17 -5.07
N SER A 221 16.68 24.69 -4.69
CA SER A 221 17.45 23.72 -5.47
C SER A 221 17.31 22.31 -4.90
N SER A 222 17.56 21.28 -5.72
CA SER A 222 17.62 19.89 -5.25
C SER A 222 18.66 19.68 -4.15
N GLU A 223 19.76 20.43 -4.18
CA GLU A 223 20.76 20.41 -3.11
C GLU A 223 20.18 20.93 -1.79
N ARG A 224 19.45 22.05 -1.84
CA ARG A 224 18.81 22.63 -0.66
C ARG A 224 17.77 21.68 -0.06
N ILE A 225 16.95 21.05 -0.90
CA ILE A 225 16.01 20.00 -0.46
C ILE A 225 16.80 18.90 0.26
N GLY A 226 17.88 18.38 -0.34
CA GLY A 226 18.70 17.35 0.29
C GLY A 226 19.34 17.75 1.62
N GLN A 227 19.67 19.03 1.82
CA GLN A 227 20.13 19.56 3.11
C GLN A 227 19.00 19.55 4.16
N LEU A 228 17.82 20.06 3.79
CA LEU A 228 16.64 20.08 4.65
C LEU A 228 16.23 18.65 5.07
N GLU A 229 16.29 17.70 4.13
CA GLU A 229 16.04 16.29 4.42
C GLU A 229 16.99 15.72 5.47
N ARG A 230 18.30 15.97 5.33
CA ARG A 230 19.31 15.51 6.30
C ARG A 230 19.08 16.10 7.68
N GLN A 231 18.78 17.39 7.74
CA GLN A 231 18.49 18.07 9.00
C GLN A 231 17.25 17.49 9.68
N MET A 232 16.15 17.32 8.92
CA MET A 232 14.91 16.75 9.42
C MET A 232 15.09 15.32 9.94
N MET A 233 15.76 14.45 9.17
CA MET A 233 16.06 13.07 9.59
C MET A 233 16.91 13.03 10.87
N SER A 234 17.91 13.93 10.98
CA SER A 234 18.75 14.02 12.19
C SER A 234 17.94 14.46 13.42
N HIS A 235 17.06 15.45 13.27
CA HIS A 235 16.17 15.88 14.35
C HIS A 235 15.21 14.78 14.77
N TYR A 236 14.59 14.09 13.81
CA TYR A 236 13.71 12.96 14.09
C TYR A 236 14.42 11.87 14.91
N LEU A 237 15.61 11.43 14.47
CA LEU A 237 16.35 10.38 15.18
C LEU A 237 16.71 10.80 16.61
N ARG A 238 17.14 12.05 16.80
CA ARG A 238 17.46 12.58 18.12
C ARG A 238 16.23 12.58 19.05
N ILE A 239 15.08 13.02 18.55
CA ILE A 239 13.83 13.05 19.33
C ILE A 239 13.42 11.61 19.67
N TYR A 240 13.42 10.72 18.69
CA TYR A 240 13.04 9.32 18.88
C TYR A 240 13.92 8.63 19.92
N GLN A 241 15.24 8.83 19.85
CA GLN A 241 16.20 8.28 20.83
C GLN A 241 15.98 8.83 22.24
N ALA A 242 15.66 10.12 22.38
CA ALA A 242 15.36 10.71 23.68
C ALA A 242 14.09 10.11 24.31
N VAL A 243 13.01 9.99 23.53
CA VAL A 243 11.75 9.38 23.98
C VAL A 243 11.93 7.90 24.33
N ALA A 244 12.71 7.16 23.54
CA ALA A 244 13.00 5.76 23.80
C ALA A 244 13.77 5.57 25.14
N ALA A 245 14.77 6.41 25.40
CA ALA A 245 15.53 6.39 26.65
C ALA A 245 14.64 6.72 27.87
N GLU A 246 13.79 7.74 27.77
CA GLU A 246 12.82 8.07 28.84
C GLU A 246 11.85 6.93 29.12
N THR A 247 11.43 6.21 28.08
CA THR A 247 10.52 5.06 28.21
C THR A 247 11.22 3.88 28.91
N GLU A 248 12.46 3.58 28.53
CA GLU A 248 13.28 2.54 29.17
C GLU A 248 13.52 2.83 30.66
N ASP A 249 13.87 4.07 31.01
CA ASP A 249 14.03 4.51 32.39
C ASP A 249 12.73 4.40 33.20
N TYR A 250 11.59 4.72 32.59
CA TYR A 250 10.27 4.57 33.22
C TYR A 250 9.94 3.11 33.54
N TRP A 251 10.20 2.18 32.61
CA TRP A 251 9.95 0.75 32.83
C TRP A 251 10.89 0.14 33.88
N HIS A 252 12.16 0.52 33.88
CA HIS A 252 13.12 0.06 34.89
C HIS A 252 12.92 0.72 36.27
N GLY A 253 12.37 1.93 36.33
CA GLY A 253 12.01 2.60 37.58
C GLY A 253 10.78 2.01 38.27
N ARG A 254 9.85 1.39 37.53
CA ARG A 254 8.66 0.72 38.08
C ARG A 254 8.89 -0.71 38.59
N LEU A 255 10.02 -1.32 38.23
CA LEU A 255 10.42 -2.67 38.65
C LEU A 255 11.33 -2.67 39.89
N ARG A 256 11.52 -1.51 40.53
CA ARG A 256 12.23 -1.35 41.81
C ARG A 256 11.27 -1.07 42.96
#